data_AF-A0AAD8XUB1-F1
#
_entry.id   AF-A0AAD8XUB1-F1
#
_cell.length_a   1.000
_cell.length_b   1.000
_cell.length_c   1.000
_cell.angle_alpha   90.00
_cell.angle_beta   90.00
_cell.angle_gamma   90.00
#
_symmetry.space_group_name_H-M   'P 1'
#
loop_
_entity.id
_entity.type
_entity.pdbx_description
1 polymer ?
#
loop_
_entity_poly.entity_id
_entity_poly.type
_entity_poly.pdbx_seq_one_letter_code
_entity_poly.pdbx_strand_id
1 'polypeptide(L)'
;MIDAKEKLLLASQKKFNEETEARKKLDLEREMEYLQREKELNHKFEEVHRLLKDGGGLSRQTLFNPEWHEKNPKAANSLFGFTDYFETGCWIHALFGLLLPLEAPKPGDAMTEFEWMVAAKLRMNCGFSYTHIALIFGLKSIGHVSSKVQEAVKQWGEAGKSLSILDISEKFLEETCPQAYKDEGLTNICGIPDGKDFKINTPRKNSLLSRACYSDKVHASAVR
;
A
#
# COMPACT_ATOMS: atom_id res chain seq x y z
N MET A 1 -18.98 43.50 31.43
CA MET A 1 -19.65 42.24 31.02
C MET A 1 -19.81 42.11 29.50
N ILE A 2 -19.97 43.20 28.75
CA ILE A 2 -20.14 43.18 27.28
C ILE A 2 -18.84 42.75 26.54
N ASP A 3 -17.68 43.30 26.94
CA ASP A 3 -16.35 42.94 26.39
C ASP A 3 -15.99 41.45 26.42
N ALA A 4 -16.40 40.75 27.48
CA ALA A 4 -16.07 39.33 27.64
C ALA A 4 -16.87 38.45 26.67
N LYS A 5 -18.10 38.86 26.32
CA LYS A 5 -18.94 38.15 25.35
C LYS A 5 -18.45 38.37 23.92
N GLU A 6 -18.02 39.58 23.57
CA GLU A 6 -17.47 39.87 22.24
C GLU A 6 -16.16 39.10 21.97
N LYS A 7 -15.26 39.02 22.95
CA LYS A 7 -14.03 38.22 22.83
C LYS A 7 -14.31 36.73 22.63
N LEU A 8 -15.32 36.19 23.31
CA LEU A 8 -15.77 34.80 23.16
C LEU A 8 -16.37 34.54 21.76
N LEU A 9 -17.12 35.50 21.23
CA LEU A 9 -17.73 35.41 19.90
C LEU A 9 -16.65 35.42 18.81
N LEU A 10 -15.68 36.33 18.91
CA LEU A 10 -14.53 36.43 18.00
C LEU A 10 -13.66 35.17 18.01
N ALA A 11 -13.38 34.61 19.19
CA ALA A 11 -12.64 33.37 19.32
C ALA A 11 -13.39 32.18 18.69
N SER A 12 -14.72 32.14 18.85
CA SER A 12 -15.56 31.09 18.26
C SER A 12 -15.64 31.19 16.73
N GLN A 13 -15.77 32.41 16.19
CA GLN A 13 -15.70 32.65 14.73
C GLN A 13 -14.35 32.27 14.15
N LYS A 14 -13.25 32.64 14.81
CA LYS A 14 -11.90 32.28 14.36
C LYS A 14 -11.72 30.77 14.31
N LYS A 15 -12.13 30.06 15.35
CA LYS A 15 -12.08 28.60 15.41
C LYS A 15 -12.93 27.93 14.33
N PHE A 16 -14.14 28.44 14.09
CA PHE A 16 -15.01 27.95 13.03
C PHE A 16 -14.38 28.13 11.63
N ASN A 17 -13.76 29.28 11.38
CA ASN A 17 -13.06 29.53 10.12
C ASN A 17 -11.84 28.62 9.95
N GLU A 18 -11.04 28.42 11.01
CA GLU A 18 -9.89 27.49 11.00
C GLU A 18 -10.32 26.05 10.73
N GLU A 19 -11.39 25.57 11.37
CA GLU A 19 -11.95 24.24 11.12
C GLU A 19 -12.49 24.09 9.68
N THR A 20 -13.07 25.15 9.12
CA THR A 20 -13.58 25.17 7.76
C THR A 20 -12.45 25.12 6.73
N GLU A 21 -11.38 25.89 6.93
CA GLU A 21 -10.19 25.87 6.07
C GLU A 21 -9.44 24.52 6.16
N ALA A 22 -9.35 23.93 7.35
CA ALA A 22 -8.74 22.61 7.52
C ALA A 22 -9.51 21.51 6.77
N ARG A 23 -10.85 21.56 6.76
CA ARG A 23 -11.68 20.63 5.97
C ARG A 23 -11.47 20.80 4.48
N LYS A 24 -11.49 22.05 3.98
CA LYS A 24 -11.21 22.34 2.56
C LYS A 24 -9.85 21.81 2.13
N LYS A 25 -8.82 21.98 2.96
CA LYS A 25 -7.48 21.47 2.69
C LYS A 25 -7.46 19.95 2.59
N LEU A 26 -8.10 19.26 3.52
CA LEU A 26 -8.21 17.78 3.52
C LEU A 26 -8.94 17.27 2.26
N ASP A 27 -10.01 17.94 1.87
CA ASP A 27 -10.77 17.58 0.66
C ASP A 27 -9.92 17.79 -0.61
N LEU A 28 -9.15 18.88 -0.66
CA LEU A 28 -8.21 19.15 -1.76
C LEU A 28 -7.09 18.11 -1.83
N GLU A 29 -6.52 17.70 -0.68
CA GLU A 29 -5.50 16.65 -0.59
C GLU A 29 -6.03 15.31 -1.13
N ARG A 30 -7.25 14.93 -0.74
CA ARG A 30 -7.92 13.73 -1.25
C ARG A 30 -8.16 13.79 -2.75
N GLU A 31 -8.57 14.95 -3.26
CA GLU A 31 -8.80 15.16 -4.69
C GLU A 31 -7.49 15.06 -5.48
N MET A 32 -6.40 15.63 -4.97
CA MET A 32 -5.08 15.47 -5.60
C MET A 32 -4.62 14.00 -5.60
N GLU A 33 -4.77 13.28 -4.49
CA GLU A 33 -4.43 11.85 -4.42
C GLU A 33 -5.23 11.03 -5.44
N TYR A 34 -6.53 11.33 -5.59
CA TYR A 34 -7.38 10.68 -6.58
C TYR A 34 -6.89 10.94 -8.01
N LEU A 35 -6.65 12.21 -8.36
CA LEU A 35 -6.15 12.59 -9.68
C LEU A 35 -4.78 11.97 -9.98
N GLN A 36 -3.92 11.84 -8.97
CA GLN A 36 -2.62 11.19 -9.14
C GLN A 36 -2.76 9.70 -9.43
N ARG A 37 -3.63 9.00 -8.70
CA ARG A 37 -3.94 7.58 -8.97
C ARG A 37 -4.54 7.38 -10.36
N GLU A 38 -5.41 8.27 -10.80
CA GLU A 38 -6.01 8.21 -12.14
C GLU A 38 -4.96 8.37 -13.23
N LYS A 39 -4.02 9.31 -13.07
CA LYS A 39 -2.87 9.47 -13.99
C LYS A 39 -1.99 8.24 -14.03
N GLU A 40 -1.66 7.66 -12.88
CA GLU A 40 -0.86 6.43 -12.80
C GLU A 40 -1.56 5.26 -13.49
N LEU A 41 -2.87 5.12 -13.30
CA LEU A 41 -3.67 4.08 -13.93
C LEU A 41 -3.69 4.25 -15.45
N ASN A 42 -3.90 5.48 -15.95
CA ASN A 42 -3.86 5.78 -17.37
C ASN A 42 -2.49 5.46 -17.98
N HIS A 43 -1.40 5.82 -17.30
CA HIS A 43 -0.05 5.48 -17.77
C HIS A 43 0.17 3.97 -17.88
N LYS A 44 -0.31 3.20 -16.90
CA LYS A 44 -0.25 1.73 -16.95
C LYS A 44 -1.06 1.17 -18.12
N PHE A 45 -2.24 1.71 -18.39
CA PHE A 45 -3.04 1.30 -19.54
C PHE A 45 -2.34 1.60 -20.87
N GLU A 46 -1.78 2.80 -21.04
CA GLU A 46 -1.00 3.18 -22.22
C GLU A 46 0.18 2.22 -22.45
N GLU A 47 0.87 1.86 -21.37
CA GLU A 47 2.00 0.93 -21.44
C GLU A 47 1.56 -0.49 -21.80
N VAL A 48 0.47 -0.98 -21.24
CA VAL A 48 -0.12 -2.29 -21.62
C VAL A 48 -0.52 -2.28 -23.10
N HIS A 49 -1.11 -1.18 -23.59
CA HIS A 49 -1.43 -1.01 -25.01
C HIS A 49 -0.18 -1.00 -25.90
N ARG A 50 0.89 -0.31 -25.48
CA ARG A 50 2.19 -0.34 -26.16
C ARG A 50 2.74 -1.76 -26.23
N LEU A 51 2.70 -2.51 -25.14
CA LEU A 51 3.19 -3.90 -25.11
C LEU A 51 2.43 -4.81 -26.07
N LEU A 52 1.10 -4.64 -26.16
CA LEU A 52 0.25 -5.39 -27.08
C LEU A 52 0.52 -5.06 -28.55
N LYS A 53 0.79 -3.79 -28.88
CA LYS A 53 0.94 -3.32 -30.26
C LYS A 53 2.38 -3.43 -30.78
N ASP A 54 3.32 -2.88 -30.02
CA ASP A 54 4.71 -2.66 -30.45
C ASP A 54 5.71 -3.50 -29.64
N GLY A 55 5.31 -3.99 -28.47
CA GLY A 55 6.16 -4.79 -27.59
C GLY A 55 6.26 -6.27 -27.96
N GLY A 56 5.68 -6.73 -29.07
CA GLY A 56 5.66 -8.14 -29.46
C GLY A 56 4.54 -8.97 -28.82
N GLY A 57 3.61 -8.33 -28.13
CA GLY A 57 2.39 -8.95 -27.59
C GLY A 57 2.54 -9.56 -26.19
N LEU A 58 1.40 -9.85 -25.57
CA LEU A 58 1.32 -10.51 -24.27
C LEU A 58 0.94 -11.98 -24.46
N SER A 59 1.85 -12.86 -24.07
CA SER A 59 1.68 -14.30 -24.09
C SER A 59 2.47 -14.93 -22.95
N ARG A 60 2.16 -16.18 -22.62
CA ARG A 60 2.93 -16.97 -21.67
C ARG A 60 4.44 -16.91 -21.99
N GLN A 61 4.82 -17.04 -23.25
CA GLN A 61 6.23 -16.99 -23.65
C GLN A 61 6.87 -15.63 -23.41
N THR A 62 6.19 -14.53 -23.74
CA THR A 62 6.77 -13.18 -23.56
C THR A 62 6.85 -12.80 -22.09
N LEU A 63 5.85 -13.15 -21.28
CA LEU A 63 5.82 -12.84 -19.85
C LEU A 63 6.96 -13.50 -19.05
N PHE A 64 7.44 -14.67 -19.49
CA PHE A 64 8.52 -15.40 -18.82
C PHE A 64 9.86 -15.35 -19.57
N ASN A 65 10.02 -14.48 -20.57
CA ASN A 65 11.26 -14.33 -21.32
C ASN A 65 12.09 -13.15 -20.79
N PRO A 66 13.27 -13.39 -20.19
CA PRO A 66 14.14 -12.32 -19.70
C PRO A 66 14.53 -11.30 -20.78
N GLU A 67 14.89 -11.74 -21.99
CA GLU A 67 15.28 -10.85 -23.10
C GLU A 67 14.13 -9.93 -23.54
N TRP A 68 12.89 -10.39 -23.37
CA TRP A 68 11.71 -9.58 -23.66
C TRP A 68 11.53 -8.47 -22.64
N HIS A 69 11.78 -8.75 -21.36
CA HIS A 69 11.76 -7.76 -20.28
C HIS A 69 12.94 -6.78 -20.37
N GLU A 70 14.10 -7.20 -20.85
CA GLU A 70 15.21 -6.29 -21.15
C GLU A 70 14.85 -5.27 -22.24
N LYS A 71 14.13 -5.70 -23.27
CA LYS A 71 13.60 -4.81 -24.33
C LYS A 71 12.42 -3.96 -23.86
N ASN A 72 11.74 -4.38 -22.79
CA ASN A 72 10.56 -3.72 -22.22
C ASN A 72 10.71 -3.52 -20.71
N PRO A 73 11.64 -2.65 -20.26
CA PRO A 73 12.01 -2.56 -18.84
C PRO A 73 10.86 -2.14 -17.91
N LYS A 74 9.85 -1.45 -18.44
CA LYS A 74 8.66 -1.03 -17.70
C LYS A 74 7.57 -2.11 -17.61
N ALA A 75 7.72 -3.24 -18.30
CA ALA A 75 6.69 -4.26 -18.39
C ALA A 75 6.36 -4.86 -17.02
N ALA A 76 7.36 -5.24 -16.23
CA ALA A 76 7.14 -5.81 -14.90
C ALA A 76 6.37 -4.86 -13.97
N ASN A 77 6.63 -3.55 -14.05
CA ASN A 77 5.91 -2.56 -13.25
C ASN A 77 4.45 -2.42 -13.69
N SER A 78 4.23 -2.24 -14.99
CA SER A 78 2.90 -2.07 -15.54
C SER A 78 2.04 -3.34 -15.47
N LEU A 79 2.66 -4.52 -15.54
CA LEU A 79 1.98 -5.81 -15.53
C LEU A 79 1.83 -6.40 -14.12
N PHE A 80 2.89 -6.39 -13.32
CA PHE A 80 2.94 -7.09 -12.03
C PHE A 80 3.01 -6.14 -10.83
N GLY A 81 3.42 -4.88 -11.04
CA GLY A 81 3.60 -3.90 -9.99
C GLY A 81 4.93 -4.03 -9.25
N PHE A 82 5.95 -4.61 -9.89
CA PHE A 82 7.33 -4.68 -9.38
C PHE A 82 8.24 -3.79 -10.22
N THR A 83 9.40 -3.40 -9.69
CA THR A 83 10.32 -2.49 -10.39
C THR A 83 10.80 -3.10 -11.70
N ASP A 84 11.19 -4.37 -11.66
CA ASP A 84 11.69 -5.11 -12.81
C ASP A 84 11.33 -6.62 -12.72
N TYR A 85 11.74 -7.38 -13.74
CA TYR A 85 11.44 -8.81 -13.85
C TYR A 85 12.22 -9.65 -12.84
N PHE A 86 13.44 -9.25 -12.50
CA PHE A 86 14.24 -9.94 -11.49
C PHE A 86 13.60 -9.79 -10.10
N GLU A 87 13.19 -8.57 -9.75
CA GLU A 87 12.49 -8.27 -8.50
C GLU A 87 11.17 -9.05 -8.39
N THR A 88 10.46 -9.24 -9.52
CA THR A 88 9.27 -10.10 -9.58
C THR A 88 9.59 -11.53 -9.09
N GLY A 89 10.69 -12.11 -9.58
CA GLY A 89 11.18 -13.41 -9.15
C GLY A 89 11.58 -13.43 -7.67
N CYS A 90 12.32 -12.42 -7.21
CA CYS A 90 12.76 -12.31 -5.81
C CYS A 90 11.58 -12.25 -4.83
N TRP A 91 10.56 -11.43 -5.11
CA TRP A 91 9.39 -11.32 -4.24
C TRP A 91 8.58 -12.60 -4.20
N ILE A 92 8.35 -13.24 -5.34
CA ILE A 92 7.62 -14.51 -5.40
C ILE A 92 8.40 -15.61 -4.66
N HIS A 93 9.73 -15.64 -4.79
CA HIS A 93 10.57 -16.57 -4.05
C HIS A 93 10.52 -16.31 -2.55
N ALA A 94 10.68 -15.05 -2.12
CA ALA A 94 10.72 -14.69 -0.71
C ALA A 94 9.39 -15.01 0.01
N LEU A 95 8.26 -14.83 -0.66
CA LEU A 95 6.93 -14.99 -0.05
C LEU A 95 6.37 -16.41 -0.16
N PHE A 96 6.70 -17.13 -1.24
CA PHE A 96 6.08 -18.42 -1.54
C PHE A 96 7.09 -19.56 -1.74
N GLY A 97 8.39 -19.30 -1.66
CA GLY A 97 9.43 -20.30 -1.89
C GLY A 97 9.57 -20.76 -3.34
N LEU A 98 8.92 -20.05 -4.28
CA LEU A 98 8.85 -20.44 -5.70
C LEU A 98 10.00 -19.82 -6.50
N LEU A 99 10.73 -20.63 -7.25
CA LEU A 99 11.84 -20.17 -8.08
C LEU A 99 11.34 -19.61 -9.40
N LEU A 100 12.01 -18.55 -9.87
CA LEU A 100 11.82 -18.02 -11.22
C LEU A 100 12.16 -19.12 -12.25
N PRO A 101 11.30 -19.40 -13.24
CA PRO A 101 11.61 -20.36 -14.28
C PRO A 101 12.88 -19.95 -15.05
N LEU A 102 13.83 -20.87 -15.19
CA LEU A 102 15.06 -20.65 -15.96
C LEU A 102 14.82 -20.68 -17.48
N GLU A 103 13.77 -21.38 -17.91
CA GLU A 103 13.38 -21.51 -19.31
C GLU A 103 11.96 -20.99 -19.51
N ALA A 104 11.71 -20.43 -20.70
CA ALA A 104 10.37 -20.06 -21.10
C ALA A 104 9.48 -21.31 -21.22
N PRO A 105 8.23 -21.26 -20.74
CA PRO A 105 7.31 -22.39 -20.77
C PRO A 105 6.96 -22.77 -22.21
N LYS A 106 6.82 -24.09 -22.46
CA LYS A 106 6.49 -24.60 -23.79
C LYS A 106 4.97 -24.68 -23.98
N PRO A 107 4.48 -24.60 -25.23
CA PRO A 107 3.07 -24.81 -25.52
C PRO A 107 2.61 -26.19 -25.04
N GLY A 108 1.51 -26.24 -24.27
CA GLY A 108 0.94 -27.47 -23.74
C GLY A 108 1.41 -27.86 -22.33
N ASP A 109 2.45 -27.21 -21.80
CA ASP A 109 2.88 -27.44 -20.42
C ASP A 109 1.79 -27.01 -19.43
N ALA A 110 1.67 -27.72 -18.32
CA ALA A 110 0.85 -27.26 -17.21
C ALA A 110 1.39 -25.93 -16.66
N MET A 111 0.51 -25.06 -16.18
CA MET A 111 0.94 -23.86 -15.46
C MET A 111 1.52 -24.24 -14.11
N THR A 112 2.72 -23.77 -13.83
CA THR A 112 3.39 -23.89 -12.54
C THR A 112 2.78 -22.93 -11.53
N GLU A 113 3.02 -23.16 -10.24
CA GLU A 113 2.57 -22.27 -9.17
C GLU A 113 3.12 -20.85 -9.30
N PHE A 114 4.38 -20.72 -9.75
CA PHE A 114 4.99 -19.41 -10.00
C PHE A 114 4.17 -18.62 -11.03
N GLU A 115 3.76 -19.28 -12.11
CA GLU A 115 3.00 -18.63 -13.18
C GLU A 115 1.59 -18.24 -12.71
N TRP A 116 0.99 -19.00 -11.80
CA TRP A 116 -0.27 -18.62 -11.16
C TRP A 116 -0.11 -17.37 -10.26
N MET A 117 1.01 -17.23 -9.56
CA MET A 117 1.31 -16.01 -8.79
C MET A 117 1.47 -14.78 -9.70
N VAL A 118 2.08 -14.95 -10.86
CA VAL A 118 2.18 -13.89 -11.88
C VAL A 118 0.81 -13.55 -12.48
N ALA A 119 -0.01 -14.56 -12.79
CA ALA A 119 -1.39 -14.35 -13.27
C ALA A 119 -2.26 -13.59 -12.25
N ALA A 120 -2.10 -13.87 -10.96
CA ALA A 120 -2.74 -13.09 -9.89
C ALA A 120 -2.31 -11.63 -9.91
N LYS A 121 -1.01 -11.35 -10.08
CA LYS A 121 -0.50 -9.98 -10.14
C LYS A 121 -0.98 -9.21 -11.36
N LEU A 122 -1.06 -9.84 -12.53
CA LEU A 122 -1.71 -9.26 -13.73
C LEU A 122 -3.14 -8.82 -13.44
N ARG A 123 -3.89 -9.66 -12.72
CA ARG A 123 -5.27 -9.35 -12.34
C ARG A 123 -5.36 -8.22 -11.32
N MET A 124 -4.50 -8.23 -10.31
CA MET A 124 -4.50 -7.25 -9.22
C MET A 124 -4.03 -5.87 -9.69
N ASN A 125 -3.01 -5.83 -10.55
CA ASN A 125 -2.36 -4.60 -10.99
C ASN A 125 -3.00 -3.98 -12.23
N CYS A 126 -3.47 -4.81 -13.18
CA CYS A 126 -4.04 -4.32 -14.46
C CYS A 126 -5.55 -4.54 -14.58
N GLY A 127 -6.17 -5.31 -13.68
CA GLY A 127 -7.60 -5.63 -13.77
C GLY A 127 -7.98 -6.54 -14.94
N PHE A 128 -7.03 -7.31 -15.51
CA PHE A 128 -7.34 -8.25 -16.58
C PHE A 128 -8.45 -9.23 -16.18
N SER A 129 -9.41 -9.44 -17.08
CA SER A 129 -10.46 -10.45 -16.89
C SER A 129 -9.87 -11.87 -16.93
N TYR A 130 -10.58 -12.84 -16.37
CA TYR A 130 -10.16 -14.24 -16.46
C TYR A 130 -10.08 -14.73 -17.90
N THR A 131 -10.88 -14.17 -18.81
CA THR A 131 -10.80 -14.44 -20.25
C THR A 131 -9.48 -13.93 -20.84
N HIS A 132 -9.06 -12.71 -20.49
CA HIS A 132 -7.77 -12.17 -20.94
C HIS A 132 -6.61 -13.02 -20.41
N ILE A 133 -6.65 -13.40 -19.12
CA ILE A 133 -5.63 -14.26 -18.52
C ILE A 133 -5.61 -15.62 -19.21
N ALA A 134 -6.77 -16.24 -19.46
CA ALA A 134 -6.85 -17.51 -20.17
C ALA A 134 -6.23 -17.42 -21.57
N LEU A 135 -6.46 -16.32 -22.30
CA LEU A 135 -5.87 -16.09 -23.62
C LEU A 135 -4.35 -15.93 -23.56
N ILE A 136 -3.85 -15.09 -22.64
CA ILE A 136 -2.40 -14.85 -22.47
C ILE A 136 -1.67 -16.16 -22.16
N PHE A 137 -2.24 -16.97 -21.27
CA PHE A 137 -1.61 -18.23 -20.82
C PHE A 137 -1.95 -19.45 -21.69
N GLY A 138 -2.75 -19.28 -22.75
CA GLY A 138 -3.12 -20.36 -23.68
C GLY A 138 -4.05 -21.42 -23.07
N LEU A 139 -4.87 -21.04 -22.09
CA LEU A 139 -5.78 -21.93 -21.38
C LEU A 139 -7.20 -21.87 -21.94
N LYS A 140 -7.87 -23.03 -21.96
CA LYS A 140 -9.23 -23.16 -22.52
C LYS A 140 -10.34 -23.00 -21.47
N SER A 141 -10.08 -23.30 -20.20
CA SER A 141 -11.10 -23.32 -19.15
C SER A 141 -11.05 -22.06 -18.30
N ILE A 142 -12.00 -21.14 -18.52
CA ILE A 142 -12.13 -19.90 -17.74
C ILE A 142 -12.46 -20.20 -16.28
N GLY A 143 -13.29 -21.20 -16.01
CA GLY A 143 -13.65 -21.60 -14.63
C GLY A 143 -12.44 -22.07 -13.83
N HIS A 144 -11.57 -22.88 -14.45
CA HIS A 144 -10.32 -23.32 -13.84
C HIS A 144 -9.38 -22.14 -13.57
N VAL A 145 -9.22 -21.25 -14.55
CA VAL A 145 -8.41 -20.03 -14.41
C VAL A 145 -8.93 -19.14 -13.28
N SER A 146 -10.24 -18.90 -13.22
CA SER A 146 -10.84 -18.08 -12.16
C SER A 146 -10.54 -18.65 -10.78
N SER A 147 -10.78 -19.96 -10.60
CA SER A 147 -10.53 -20.63 -9.31
C SER A 147 -9.07 -20.52 -8.90
N LYS A 148 -8.13 -20.81 -9.80
CA LYS A 148 -6.69 -20.77 -9.51
C LYS A 148 -6.15 -19.37 -9.27
N VAL A 149 -6.61 -18.40 -10.06
CA VAL A 149 -6.22 -17.00 -9.88
C VAL A 149 -6.77 -16.45 -8.57
N GLN A 150 -8.00 -16.77 -8.19
CA GLN A 150 -8.56 -16.34 -6.89
C GLN A 150 -7.81 -16.94 -5.71
N GLU A 151 -7.42 -18.21 -5.79
CA GLU A 151 -6.57 -18.86 -4.80
C GLU A 151 -5.24 -18.13 -4.64
N ALA A 152 -4.55 -17.84 -5.75
CA ALA A 152 -3.29 -17.10 -5.74
C ALA A 152 -3.45 -15.65 -5.24
N VAL A 153 -4.52 -14.95 -5.59
CA VAL A 153 -4.85 -13.60 -5.06
C VAL A 153 -5.03 -13.65 -3.53
N LYS A 154 -5.67 -14.70 -3.01
CA LYS A 154 -5.82 -14.90 -1.56
C LYS A 154 -4.47 -15.08 -0.89
N GLN A 155 -3.57 -15.89 -1.47
CA GLN A 155 -2.21 -16.10 -0.96
C GLN A 155 -1.41 -14.78 -0.92
N TRP A 156 -1.50 -13.95 -1.97
CA TRP A 156 -0.93 -12.60 -1.96
C TRP A 156 -1.50 -11.72 -0.84
N GLY A 157 -2.80 -11.81 -0.58
CA GLY A 157 -3.44 -11.10 0.53
C GLY A 157 -2.97 -11.56 1.90
N GLU A 158 -2.80 -12.86 2.11
CA GLU A 158 -2.27 -13.44 3.35
C GLU A 158 -0.79 -13.07 3.57
N ALA A 159 0.02 -13.10 2.51
CA ALA A 159 1.41 -12.64 2.55
C ALA A 159 1.49 -11.14 2.87
N GLY A 160 0.69 -10.30 2.19
CA GLY A 160 0.63 -8.87 2.46
C GLY A 160 0.18 -8.55 3.89
N LYS A 161 -0.77 -9.31 4.43
CA LYS A 161 -1.16 -9.19 5.85
C LYS A 161 0.00 -9.53 6.77
N SER A 162 0.75 -10.59 6.48
CA SER A 162 1.91 -11.00 7.29
C SER A 162 3.01 -9.93 7.27
N LEU A 163 3.28 -9.32 6.10
CA LEU A 163 4.22 -8.19 5.99
C LEU A 163 3.73 -6.91 6.68
N SER A 164 2.41 -6.73 6.80
CA SER A 164 1.82 -5.58 7.51
C SER A 164 1.85 -5.72 9.04
N ILE A 165 2.06 -6.94 9.55
CA ILE A 165 2.26 -7.18 10.98
C ILE A 165 3.74 -6.90 11.25
N LEU A 166 4.04 -5.68 11.68
CA LEU A 166 5.35 -5.38 12.26
C LEU A 166 5.48 -6.20 13.54
N ASP A 167 6.49 -7.04 13.63
CA ASP A 167 6.79 -7.88 14.79
C ASP A 167 7.38 -6.98 15.92
N ILE A 168 6.52 -6.11 16.47
CA ILE A 168 6.86 -5.22 17.56
C ILE A 168 6.90 -6.08 18.82
N SER A 169 8.10 -6.55 19.18
CA SER A 169 8.31 -7.27 20.44
C SER A 169 8.11 -6.35 21.65
N GLU A 170 7.67 -6.92 22.77
CA GLU A 170 7.61 -6.23 24.07
C GLU A 170 8.97 -5.63 24.43
N LYS A 171 10.05 -6.36 24.16
CA LYS A 171 11.43 -5.91 24.32
C LYS A 171 11.75 -4.64 23.51
N PHE A 172 11.30 -4.56 22.25
CA PHE A 172 11.47 -3.35 21.44
C PHE A 172 10.73 -2.15 22.06
N LEU A 173 9.52 -2.35 22.58
CA LEU A 173 8.76 -1.30 23.26
C LEU A 173 9.44 -0.84 24.55
N GLU A 174 10.02 -1.76 25.32
CA GLU A 174 10.78 -1.45 26.54
C GLU A 174 12.09 -0.69 26.25
N GLU A 175 12.80 -1.08 25.20
CA GLU A 175 14.06 -0.46 24.76
C GLU A 175 13.83 0.91 24.12
N THR A 176 12.74 1.09 23.39
CA THR A 176 12.42 2.35 22.69
C THR A 176 11.58 3.32 23.52
N CYS A 177 11.11 2.92 24.71
CA CYS A 177 10.41 3.79 25.65
C CYS A 177 11.32 4.96 26.10
N PRO A 178 10.96 6.22 25.79
CA PRO A 178 11.78 7.38 26.14
C PRO A 178 12.03 7.49 27.65
N GLN A 179 13.27 7.82 28.04
CA GLN A 179 13.66 7.90 29.46
C GLN A 179 12.78 8.88 30.26
N ALA A 180 12.37 9.99 29.66
CA ALA A 180 11.46 10.96 30.29
C ALA A 180 10.11 10.35 30.71
N TYR A 181 9.65 9.27 30.06
CA TYR A 181 8.40 8.60 30.42
C TYR A 181 8.63 7.61 31.58
N LYS A 182 9.80 6.96 31.60
CA LYS A 182 10.25 6.12 32.73
C LYS A 182 10.39 6.97 34.00
N ASP A 183 11.00 8.15 33.88
CA ASP A 183 11.25 9.06 35.00
C ASP A 183 9.94 9.60 35.63
N GLU A 184 8.86 9.67 34.86
CA GLU A 184 7.54 10.14 35.30
C GLU A 184 6.58 8.99 35.68
N GLY A 185 7.05 7.73 35.69
CA GLY A 185 6.25 6.55 36.06
C GLY A 185 5.20 6.14 35.02
N LEU A 186 5.40 6.51 33.75
CA LEU A 186 4.46 6.33 32.65
C LEU A 186 4.81 5.12 31.78
N THR A 187 5.02 3.97 32.42
CA THR A 187 5.52 2.75 31.76
C THR A 187 4.46 1.95 31.00
N ASN A 188 3.18 2.31 31.12
CA ASN A 188 2.02 1.64 30.51
C ASN A 188 1.28 2.52 29.48
N ILE A 189 1.98 3.46 28.83
CA ILE A 189 1.41 4.23 27.73
C ILE A 189 1.81 3.55 26.43
N CYS A 190 0.84 3.04 25.66
CA CYS A 190 1.15 2.53 24.34
C CYS A 190 1.61 3.68 23.44
N GLY A 191 2.81 3.57 22.88
CA GLY A 191 3.16 4.30 21.67
C GLY A 191 2.55 3.53 20.51
N ILE A 192 1.57 4.09 19.79
CA ILE A 192 1.11 3.48 18.53
C ILE A 192 2.05 4.03 17.43
N PRO A 193 2.89 3.20 16.82
CA PRO A 193 3.81 3.63 15.76
C PRO A 193 3.10 3.73 14.41
N ASP A 194 1.82 4.09 14.40
CA ASP A 194 1.12 4.56 13.22
C ASP A 194 0.81 6.02 13.53
N GLY A 195 1.36 6.98 12.78
CA GLY A 195 1.37 8.42 13.06
C GLY A 195 -0.01 9.11 13.08
N LYS A 196 -0.98 8.49 13.74
CA LYS A 196 -2.33 8.93 14.04
C LYS A 196 -2.36 9.39 15.48
N ASP A 197 -2.71 10.66 15.64
CA ASP A 197 -2.77 11.28 16.95
C ASP A 197 -4.22 11.22 17.46
N PHE A 198 -4.45 10.53 18.58
CA PHE A 198 -5.76 10.48 19.23
C PHE A 198 -5.84 11.55 20.30
N LYS A 199 -6.77 12.50 20.14
CA LYS A 199 -6.99 13.59 21.11
C LYS A 199 -7.34 13.02 22.48
N ILE A 200 -6.63 13.46 23.50
CA ILE A 200 -6.89 13.17 24.91
C ILE A 200 -7.12 14.46 25.69
N ASN A 201 -7.68 14.33 26.88
CA ASN A 201 -7.82 15.46 27.80
C ASN A 201 -6.43 15.92 28.28
N THR A 202 -6.18 17.23 28.27
CA THR A 202 -4.88 17.78 28.67
C THR A 202 -4.65 17.59 30.17
N PRO A 203 -3.56 16.90 30.58
CA PRO A 203 -3.24 16.71 31.99
C PRO A 203 -2.69 18.01 32.61
N ARG A 204 -3.58 18.91 33.04
CA ARG A 204 -3.25 20.26 33.54
C ARG A 204 -2.42 20.30 34.82
N LYS A 205 -2.29 19.18 35.55
CA LYS A 205 -1.58 19.11 36.83
C LYS A 205 -0.06 18.93 36.68
N ASN A 206 0.42 18.40 35.55
CA ASN A 206 1.83 18.17 35.31
C ASN A 206 2.22 18.80 33.96
N SER A 207 3.06 19.84 34.03
CA SER A 207 3.47 20.64 32.88
C SER A 207 4.41 19.88 31.93
N LEU A 208 5.16 18.91 32.45
CA LEU A 208 6.06 18.06 31.69
C LEU A 208 5.25 17.07 30.85
N LEU A 209 4.27 16.41 31.47
CA LEU A 209 3.27 15.57 30.83
C LEU A 209 2.44 16.32 29.78
N SER A 210 2.01 17.54 30.08
CA SER A 210 1.29 18.38 29.12
C SER A 210 2.10 18.67 27.86
N ARG A 211 3.43 18.85 28.00
CA ARG A 211 4.35 19.05 26.88
C ARG A 211 4.63 17.75 26.13
N ALA A 212 4.84 16.65 26.85
CA ALA A 212 5.10 15.33 26.26
C ALA A 212 3.90 14.82 25.43
N CYS A 213 2.69 15.06 25.92
CA CYS A 213 1.46 14.69 25.21
C CYS A 213 1.06 15.72 24.14
N TYR A 214 1.78 16.82 23.94
CA TYR A 214 1.40 17.81 22.93
C TYR A 214 1.66 17.28 21.51
N SER A 215 0.65 17.42 20.65
CA SER A 215 0.75 17.11 19.24
C SER A 215 0.67 18.39 18.41
N ASP A 216 1.68 18.58 17.56
CA ASP A 216 1.64 19.60 16.50
C ASP A 216 0.62 19.28 15.41
N LYS A 217 0.25 18.01 15.22
CA LYS A 217 -0.69 17.57 14.20
C LYS A 217 -2.14 17.89 14.56
N VAL A 218 -2.51 17.78 15.84
CA VAL A 218 -3.90 18.03 16.30
C VAL A 218 -4.04 19.26 17.20
N HIS A 219 -2.93 20.00 17.42
CA HIS A 219 -2.83 21.20 18.27
C HIS A 219 -3.48 21.03 19.66
N ALA A 220 -3.37 19.83 20.21
CA ALA A 220 -3.96 19.44 21.47
C ALA A 220 -3.10 18.35 22.13
N SER A 221 -3.45 17.98 23.37
CA SER A 221 -2.88 16.78 23.96
C SER A 221 -3.39 15.56 23.20
N ALA A 222 -2.47 14.72 22.74
CA ALA A 222 -2.76 13.50 22.02
C ALA A 222 -1.84 12.37 22.47
N VAL A 223 -2.34 11.15 22.36
CA VAL A 223 -1.50 9.96 22.40
C VAL A 223 -1.16 9.58 20.97
N ARG A 224 0.12 9.27 20.76
CA ARG A 224 0.67 8.77 19.50
C ARG A 224 0.85 7.29 19.68
#